data_AF-A0A1M4RWV0-F1
#
_entry.id   AF-A0A1M4RWV0-F1
#
_cell.length_a   1.000
_cell.length_b   1.000
_cell.length_c   1.000
_cell.angle_alpha   90.00
_cell.angle_beta   90.00
_cell.angle_gamma   90.00
#
_symmetry.space_group_name_H-M   'P 1'
#
loop_
_entity.id
_entity.type
_entity.pdbx_description
1 polymer ?
#
loop_
_entity_poly.entity_id
_entity_poly.type
_entity_poly.pdbx_seq_one_letter_code
_entity_poly.pdbx_strand_id
1 'polypeptide(L)'
;MAALLLLSWMMTAWHNNVALSIVFGLAGLAIALHIPVAVDHRWALRRAHEYWRHTEGATLFFPDRSIAIAEYVFFGMVFLAGVVGIGLVWFVRLTQTPIGSTMRGTVFFASLFIALATASWRKTPFTLRPSPALALTHDGIHVWPGTRHETFIYWEHRPQVTKVVAYQLLLTTTANAVITCYLHDREFPMGSLPMEYNQLRRVVEFYARHRRLRHELAKPEGLERVKSLMQHPVWEVEQQLPPPTPKRPRRHRK
;
A
#
# COMPACT_ATOMS: atom_id res chain seq x y z
N MET A 1 16.02 4.66 10.74
CA MET A 1 16.53 3.29 10.43
C MET A 1 17.82 3.32 9.61
N ALA A 2 17.87 3.99 8.45
CA ALA A 2 19.10 4.09 7.63
C ALA A 2 20.34 4.58 8.40
N ALA A 3 20.19 5.65 9.20
CA ALA A 3 21.28 6.19 10.02
C ALA A 3 21.79 5.21 11.09
N LEU A 4 20.90 4.40 11.68
CA LEU A 4 21.28 3.38 12.66
C LEU A 4 22.04 2.23 12.01
N LEU A 5 21.67 1.86 10.78
CA LEU A 5 22.38 0.81 10.02
C LEU A 5 23.74 1.30 9.51
N LEU A 6 23.86 2.57 9.14
CA LEU A 6 25.15 3.21 8.84
C LEU A 6 26.05 3.28 10.06
N LEU A 7 25.53 3.67 11.22
CA LEU A 7 26.29 3.64 12.49
C LEU A 7 26.70 2.22 12.87
N SER A 8 25.80 1.24 12.69
CA SER A 8 26.09 -0.18 12.93
C SER A 8 27.15 -0.72 11.96
N TRP A 9 27.10 -0.28 10.69
CA TRP A 9 28.11 -0.59 9.68
C TRP A 9 29.49 -0.03 10.05
N MET A 10 29.55 1.26 10.42
CA MET A 10 30.79 1.91 10.85
C MET A 10 31.38 1.25 12.09
N MET A 11 30.54 0.91 13.08
CA MET A 11 30.98 0.20 14.29
C MET A 11 31.51 -1.20 14.00
N THR A 12 30.84 -1.96 13.13
CA THR A 12 31.30 -3.31 12.78
C THR A 12 32.56 -3.30 11.93
N ALA A 13 32.71 -2.31 11.05
CA ALA A 13 33.90 -2.12 10.23
C ALA A 13 35.10 -1.73 11.11
N TRP A 14 34.87 -0.86 12.11
CA TRP A 14 35.88 -0.47 13.11
C TRP A 14 36.40 -1.67 13.92
N HIS A 15 35.53 -2.64 14.21
CA HIS A 15 35.91 -3.86 14.94
C HIS A 15 36.40 -5.00 14.02
N ASN A 16 36.77 -4.71 12.76
CA ASN A 16 37.21 -5.69 11.74
C ASN A 16 36.24 -6.85 11.52
N ASN A 17 34.95 -6.64 11.74
CA ASN A 17 33.93 -7.66 11.61
C ASN A 17 33.33 -7.66 10.20
N VAL A 18 34.13 -8.11 9.24
CA VAL A 18 33.84 -8.04 7.79
C VAL A 18 32.46 -8.63 7.46
N ALA A 19 32.08 -9.74 8.08
CA ALA A 19 30.79 -10.38 7.84
C ALA A 19 29.59 -9.52 8.27
N LEU A 20 29.63 -8.96 9.48
CA LEU A 20 28.59 -8.04 9.95
C LEU A 20 28.58 -6.73 9.15
N SER A 21 29.74 -6.22 8.77
CA SER A 21 29.84 -5.02 7.94
C SER A 21 29.20 -5.23 6.56
N ILE A 22 29.37 -6.40 5.95
CA ILE A 22 28.69 -6.69 4.67
C ILE A 22 27.16 -6.72 4.87
N VAL A 23 26.67 -7.39 5.92
CA VAL A 23 25.22 -7.50 6.20
C VAL A 23 24.59 -6.13 6.47
N PHE A 24 25.20 -5.32 7.34
CA PHE A 24 24.69 -3.97 7.64
C PHE A 24 24.88 -2.99 6.48
N GLY A 25 25.98 -3.10 5.72
CA GLY A 25 26.24 -2.27 4.55
C GLY A 25 25.22 -2.51 3.44
N LEU A 26 24.95 -3.77 3.10
CA LEU A 26 23.95 -4.13 2.08
C LEU A 26 22.53 -3.75 2.52
N ALA A 27 22.16 -3.98 3.78
CA ALA A 27 20.85 -3.57 4.30
C ALA A 27 20.71 -2.03 4.34
N GLY A 28 21.78 -1.31 4.72
CA GLY A 28 21.82 0.15 4.69
C GLY A 28 21.69 0.72 3.29
N LEU A 29 22.40 0.14 2.31
CA LEU A 29 22.31 0.50 0.91
C LEU A 29 20.91 0.25 0.35
N ALA A 30 20.30 -0.89 0.67
CA ALA A 30 18.93 -1.21 0.26
C ALA A 30 17.94 -0.13 0.73
N ILE A 31 18.08 0.36 1.97
CA ILE A 31 17.21 1.43 2.49
C ILE A 31 17.51 2.77 1.80
N ALA A 32 18.78 3.10 1.59
CA ALA A 32 19.16 4.34 0.93
C ALA A 32 18.61 4.41 -0.52
N LEU A 33 18.68 3.30 -1.26
CA LEU A 33 18.12 3.16 -2.60
C LEU A 33 16.59 3.16 -2.62
N HIS A 34 15.94 2.92 -1.49
CA HIS A 34 14.48 2.97 -1.37
C HIS A 34 13.95 4.39 -1.10
N ILE A 35 14.79 5.34 -0.65
CA ILE A 35 14.38 6.73 -0.39
C ILE A 35 13.85 7.45 -1.67
N PRO A 36 14.49 7.32 -2.85
CA PRO A 36 13.97 7.89 -4.10
C PRO A 36 12.57 7.37 -4.48
N VAL A 37 12.20 6.16 -4.09
CA VAL A 37 10.89 5.55 -4.36
C VAL A 37 9.79 6.29 -3.59
N ALA A 38 10.07 6.71 -2.35
CA ALA A 38 9.18 7.55 -1.58
C ALA A 38 9.02 8.97 -2.19
N VAL A 39 10.03 9.44 -2.94
CA VAL A 39 9.95 10.68 -3.71
C VAL A 39 9.14 10.46 -4.99
N ASP A 40 9.34 9.34 -5.70
CA ASP A 40 8.56 8.95 -6.88
C ASP A 40 7.06 8.81 -6.56
N HIS A 41 6.71 8.34 -5.37
CA HIS A 41 5.32 8.33 -4.89
C HIS A 41 4.66 9.72 -4.94
N ARG A 42 5.40 10.78 -4.60
CA ARG A 42 4.87 12.17 -4.71
C ARG A 42 4.68 12.61 -6.16
N TRP A 43 5.44 12.06 -7.08
CA TRP A 43 5.26 12.29 -8.52
C TRP A 43 4.13 11.45 -9.10
N ALA A 44 3.93 10.23 -8.61
CA ALA A 44 2.80 9.36 -8.94
C ALA A 44 1.46 10.00 -8.56
N LEU A 45 1.38 10.69 -7.40
CA LEU A 45 0.20 11.46 -7.00
C LEU A 45 -0.17 12.55 -8.03
N ARG A 46 0.82 13.15 -8.71
CA ARG A 46 0.56 14.16 -9.75
C ARG A 46 0.03 13.54 -11.05
N ARG A 47 0.31 12.28 -11.32
CA ARG A 47 -0.15 11.52 -12.50
C ARG A 47 -1.32 10.58 -12.19
N ALA A 48 -1.97 10.75 -11.03
CA ALA A 48 -3.05 9.89 -10.55
C ALA A 48 -4.12 9.58 -11.61
N HIS A 49 -4.50 10.59 -12.39
CA HIS A 49 -5.52 10.48 -13.44
C HIS A 49 -5.18 9.49 -14.57
N GLU A 50 -3.91 9.14 -14.78
CA GLU A 50 -3.46 8.18 -15.82
C GLU A 50 -3.67 6.72 -15.39
N TYR A 51 -3.80 6.47 -14.09
CA TYR A 51 -3.93 5.13 -13.51
C TYR A 51 -5.39 4.70 -13.31
N TRP A 52 -6.34 5.55 -13.69
CA TRP A 52 -7.76 5.30 -13.52
C TRP A 52 -8.37 4.88 -14.85
N ARG A 53 -9.00 3.71 -14.85
CA ARG A 53 -9.63 3.15 -16.04
C ARG A 53 -11.04 2.73 -15.71
N HIS A 54 -11.95 2.93 -16.66
CA HIS A 54 -13.25 2.29 -16.63
C HIS A 54 -13.14 0.94 -17.34
N THR A 55 -13.79 -0.07 -16.78
CA THR A 55 -14.05 -1.36 -17.45
C THR A 55 -15.53 -1.66 -17.32
N GLU A 56 -16.05 -2.57 -18.16
CA GLU A 56 -17.46 -2.94 -18.12
C GLU A 56 -17.89 -3.34 -16.69
N GLY A 57 -18.71 -2.50 -16.05
CA GLY A 57 -19.25 -2.76 -14.71
C GLY A 57 -18.49 -2.14 -13.52
N ALA A 58 -17.31 -1.53 -13.71
CA ALA A 58 -16.56 -0.93 -12.59
C ALA A 58 -15.60 0.21 -12.98
N THR A 59 -15.37 1.12 -12.03
CA THR A 59 -14.24 2.05 -12.09
C THR A 59 -13.03 1.46 -11.34
N LEU A 60 -11.93 1.26 -12.06
CA LEU A 60 -10.73 0.59 -11.59
C LEU A 60 -9.60 1.59 -11.30
N PHE A 61 -8.94 1.41 -10.16
CA PHE A 61 -7.78 2.16 -9.74
C PHE A 61 -6.60 1.20 -9.66
N PHE A 62 -5.61 1.40 -10.54
CA PHE A 62 -4.41 0.59 -10.53
C PHE A 62 -3.36 1.17 -9.57
N PRO A 63 -2.63 0.30 -8.85
CA PRO A 63 -1.48 0.76 -8.08
C PRO A 63 -0.37 1.22 -9.02
N ASP A 64 0.48 2.11 -8.54
CA ASP A 64 1.71 2.42 -9.27
C ASP A 64 2.65 1.20 -9.22
N ARG A 65 2.99 0.71 -10.41
CA ARG A 65 3.87 -0.46 -10.57
C ARG A 65 5.29 -0.16 -10.15
N SER A 66 5.78 1.08 -10.34
CA SER A 66 7.15 1.42 -9.96
C SER A 66 7.34 1.24 -8.46
N ILE A 67 6.36 1.71 -7.67
CA ILE A 67 6.35 1.61 -6.21
C ILE A 67 6.27 0.15 -5.76
N ALA A 68 5.34 -0.62 -6.34
CA ALA A 68 5.22 -2.04 -6.04
C ALA A 68 6.53 -2.79 -6.31
N ILE A 69 7.11 -2.63 -7.51
CA ILE A 69 8.39 -3.27 -7.89
C ILE A 69 9.50 -2.84 -6.94
N ALA A 70 9.59 -1.56 -6.63
CA ALA A 70 10.63 -1.03 -5.78
C ALA A 70 10.56 -1.56 -4.34
N GLU A 71 9.36 -1.74 -3.77
CA GLU A 71 9.20 -2.41 -2.48
C GLU A 71 9.60 -3.89 -2.53
N TYR A 72 9.21 -4.61 -3.59
CA TYR A 72 9.61 -6.00 -3.78
C TYR A 72 11.13 -6.17 -3.91
N VAL A 73 11.77 -5.30 -4.69
CA VAL A 73 13.23 -5.27 -4.86
C VAL A 73 13.92 -4.93 -3.54
N PHE A 74 13.38 -3.98 -2.78
CA PHE A 74 13.90 -3.62 -1.47
C PHE A 74 13.89 -4.80 -0.48
N PHE A 75 12.75 -5.48 -0.32
CA PHE A 75 12.70 -6.68 0.54
C PHE A 75 13.60 -7.80 0.01
N GLY A 76 13.69 -7.95 -1.32
CA GLY A 76 14.60 -8.90 -1.98
C GLY A 76 16.06 -8.65 -1.63
N MET A 77 16.50 -7.40 -1.65
CA MET A 77 17.88 -7.02 -1.27
C MET A 77 18.15 -7.29 0.20
N VAL A 78 17.22 -6.96 1.11
CA VAL A 78 17.38 -7.23 2.55
C VAL A 78 17.43 -8.74 2.83
N PHE A 79 16.58 -9.52 2.15
CA PHE A 79 16.59 -10.97 2.24
C PHE A 79 17.92 -11.55 1.74
N LEU A 80 18.39 -11.10 0.57
CA LEU A 80 19.66 -11.53 0.00
C LEU A 80 20.84 -11.19 0.91
N ALA A 81 20.86 -10.00 1.51
CA ALA A 81 21.88 -9.60 2.48
C ALA A 81 21.96 -10.56 3.67
N GLY A 82 20.80 -11.00 4.19
CA GLY A 82 20.75 -12.03 5.23
C GLY A 82 21.25 -13.40 4.74
N VAL A 83 20.84 -13.84 3.55
CA VAL A 83 21.30 -15.13 2.98
C VAL A 83 22.82 -15.14 2.77
N VAL A 84 23.37 -14.05 2.22
CA VAL A 84 24.84 -13.87 2.05
C VAL A 84 25.54 -13.89 3.40
N GLY A 85 24.99 -13.22 4.42
CA GLY A 85 25.52 -13.24 5.78
C GLY A 85 25.61 -14.64 6.38
N ILE A 86 24.56 -15.45 6.24
CA ILE A 86 24.55 -16.86 6.69
C ILE A 86 25.53 -17.70 5.88
N GLY A 87 25.55 -17.54 4.55
CA GLY A 87 26.46 -18.26 3.66
C GLY A 87 27.93 -18.01 3.97
N LEU A 88 28.29 -16.77 4.29
CA LEU A 88 29.65 -16.40 4.67
C LEU A 88 30.09 -17.06 5.99
N VAL A 89 29.19 -17.12 6.99
CA VAL A 89 29.48 -17.84 8.24
C VAL A 89 29.69 -19.34 7.99
N TRP A 90 28.87 -19.96 7.14
CA TRP A 90 29.05 -21.35 6.74
C TRP A 90 30.36 -21.60 5.99
N PHE A 91 30.73 -20.71 5.08
CA PHE A 91 32.01 -20.78 4.35
C PHE A 91 33.20 -20.72 5.31
N VAL A 92 33.19 -19.78 6.26
CA VAL A 92 34.25 -19.61 7.26
C VAL A 92 34.32 -20.79 8.24
N ARG A 93 33.19 -21.47 8.50
CA ARG A 93 33.14 -22.74 9.24
C ARG A 93 33.80 -23.89 8.47
N LEU A 94 33.61 -23.96 7.15
CA LEU A 94 34.25 -24.99 6.30
C LEU A 94 35.78 -24.84 6.31
N THR A 95 36.30 -23.63 6.49
CA THR A 95 37.73 -23.34 6.63
C THR A 95 38.27 -23.54 8.06
N GLN A 96 37.56 -24.29 8.92
CA GLN A 96 37.97 -24.72 10.27
C GLN A 96 38.35 -23.60 11.28
N THR A 97 37.82 -22.39 11.12
CA THR A 97 38.05 -21.33 12.11
C THR A 97 37.07 -21.45 13.29
N PRO A 98 37.52 -21.28 14.55
CA PRO A 98 36.65 -21.39 15.72
C PRO A 98 35.56 -20.30 15.73
N ILE A 99 34.33 -20.70 16.08
CA ILE A 99 33.14 -19.83 16.07
C ILE A 99 33.21 -18.85 17.26
N GLY A 100 33.70 -17.64 16.99
CA GLY A 100 33.65 -16.53 17.95
C GLY A 100 32.24 -15.91 18.09
N SER A 101 32.05 -15.08 19.11
CA SER A 101 30.83 -14.29 19.36
C SER A 101 30.36 -13.50 18.13
N THR A 102 31.31 -13.00 17.33
CA THR A 102 31.13 -12.37 16.02
C THR A 102 30.28 -13.17 15.03
N MET A 103 30.55 -14.48 14.90
CA MET A 103 29.81 -15.33 13.96
C MET A 103 28.38 -15.60 14.44
N ARG A 104 28.19 -15.74 15.76
CA ARG A 104 26.85 -15.87 16.36
C ARG A 104 26.01 -14.62 16.13
N GLY A 105 26.62 -13.44 16.29
CA GLY A 105 25.97 -12.16 15.98
C GLY A 105 25.57 -12.04 14.51
N THR A 106 26.44 -12.47 13.59
CA THR A 106 26.14 -12.47 12.15
C THR A 106 24.93 -13.33 11.81
N VAL A 107 24.90 -14.57 12.30
CA VAL A 107 23.76 -15.48 12.06
C VAL A 107 22.47 -14.91 12.65
N PHE A 108 22.53 -14.31 13.85
CA PHE A 108 21.36 -13.70 14.48
C PHE A 108 20.78 -12.55 13.64
N PHE A 109 21.60 -11.56 13.28
CA PHE A 109 21.13 -10.40 12.50
C PHE A 109 20.70 -10.79 11.09
N ALA A 110 21.42 -11.70 10.45
CA ALA A 110 21.06 -12.21 9.13
C ALA A 110 19.72 -12.95 9.15
N SER A 111 19.49 -13.80 10.17
CA SER A 111 18.21 -14.49 10.37
C SER A 111 17.08 -13.50 10.67
N LEU A 112 17.37 -12.46 11.47
CA LEU A 112 16.42 -11.38 11.74
C LEU A 112 16.05 -10.65 10.44
N PHE A 113 17.01 -10.25 9.60
CA PHE A 113 16.73 -9.59 8.33
C PHE A 113 15.93 -10.47 7.37
N ILE A 114 16.24 -11.77 7.28
CA ILE A 114 15.45 -12.73 6.51
C ILE A 114 14.01 -12.80 7.04
N ALA A 115 13.84 -12.92 8.36
CA ALA A 115 12.53 -12.99 8.99
C ALA A 115 11.71 -11.71 8.75
N LEU A 116 12.34 -10.55 8.91
CA LEU A 116 11.73 -9.23 8.67
C LEU A 116 11.34 -9.05 7.20
N ALA A 117 12.23 -9.37 6.26
CA ALA A 117 11.94 -9.27 4.83
C ALA A 117 10.79 -10.21 4.42
N THR A 118 10.79 -11.45 4.92
CA THR A 118 9.75 -12.44 4.65
C THR A 118 8.40 -12.02 5.26
N ALA A 119 8.41 -11.51 6.49
CA ALA A 119 7.21 -11.00 7.15
C ALA A 119 6.65 -9.78 6.41
N SER A 120 7.52 -8.86 5.95
CA SER A 120 7.13 -7.71 5.14
C SER A 120 6.51 -8.18 3.83
N TRP A 121 7.15 -9.09 3.06
CA TRP A 121 6.56 -9.66 1.84
C TRP A 121 5.19 -10.30 2.05
N ARG A 122 4.95 -10.93 3.21
CA ARG A 122 3.64 -11.52 3.55
C ARG A 122 2.58 -10.48 3.84
N LYS A 123 2.95 -9.29 4.32
CA LYS A 123 2.04 -8.18 4.61
C LYS A 123 1.88 -7.22 3.45
N THR A 124 2.82 -7.19 2.51
CA THR A 124 2.73 -6.36 1.31
C THR A 124 1.55 -6.82 0.44
N PRO A 125 0.60 -5.94 0.13
CA PRO A 125 -0.60 -6.26 -0.62
C PRO A 125 -0.40 -6.27 -2.14
N PHE A 126 0.72 -5.69 -2.60
CA PHE A 126 1.01 -5.48 -4.01
C PHE A 126 1.15 -6.82 -4.71
N THR A 127 0.56 -6.95 -5.89
CA THR A 127 0.80 -8.11 -6.74
C THR A 127 1.58 -7.64 -7.96
N LEU A 128 2.54 -8.46 -8.40
CA LEU A 128 3.25 -8.25 -9.66
C LEU A 128 2.33 -8.48 -10.87
N ARG A 129 1.16 -9.10 -10.64
CA ARG A 129 0.13 -9.27 -11.66
C ARG A 129 -0.63 -7.96 -11.89
N PRO A 130 -1.12 -7.70 -13.11
CA PRO A 130 -2.02 -6.58 -13.39
C PRO A 130 -3.37 -6.80 -12.68
N SER A 131 -3.45 -6.45 -11.39
CA SER A 131 -4.71 -6.42 -10.66
C SER A 131 -5.00 -4.98 -10.20
N PRO A 132 -6.25 -4.50 -10.29
CA PRO A 132 -6.62 -3.22 -9.72
C PRO A 132 -6.48 -3.26 -8.19
N ALA A 133 -6.05 -2.14 -7.59
CA ALA A 133 -5.96 -1.99 -6.15
C ALA A 133 -7.32 -1.71 -5.52
N LEU A 134 -8.16 -0.97 -6.26
CA LEU A 134 -9.52 -0.63 -5.87
C LEU A 134 -10.40 -0.73 -7.12
N ALA A 135 -11.59 -1.30 -6.97
CA ALA A 135 -12.61 -1.37 -8.00
C ALA A 135 -13.94 -0.95 -7.38
N LEU A 136 -14.48 0.19 -7.82
CA LEU A 136 -15.78 0.66 -7.37
C LEU A 136 -16.84 0.15 -8.34
N THR A 137 -17.74 -0.66 -7.80
CA THR A 137 -18.88 -1.25 -8.50
C THR A 137 -20.17 -0.62 -8.00
N HIS A 138 -21.27 -0.89 -8.69
CA HIS A 138 -22.59 -0.43 -8.23
C HIS A 138 -23.01 -1.05 -6.88
N ASP A 139 -22.55 -2.27 -6.57
CA ASP A 139 -22.85 -3.01 -5.34
C ASP A 139 -21.95 -2.62 -4.16
N GLY A 140 -20.69 -2.31 -4.45
CA GLY A 140 -19.73 -2.02 -3.39
C GLY A 140 -18.33 -1.66 -3.86
N ILE A 141 -17.43 -1.65 -2.90
CA ILE A 141 -16.00 -1.40 -3.06
C ILE A 141 -15.28 -2.75 -3.03
N HIS A 142 -14.71 -3.17 -4.15
CA HIS A 142 -13.75 -4.27 -4.21
C HIS A 142 -12.34 -3.73 -3.98
N VAL A 143 -11.69 -4.23 -2.94
CA VAL A 143 -10.31 -3.91 -2.56
C VAL A 143 -9.43 -5.09 -2.98
N TRP A 144 -8.36 -4.82 -3.71
CA TRP A 144 -7.38 -5.80 -4.20
C TRP A 144 -8.00 -7.10 -4.76
N PRO A 145 -8.95 -7.03 -5.71
CA PRO A 145 -9.62 -8.21 -6.27
C PRO A 145 -8.62 -9.22 -6.86
N GLY A 146 -8.86 -10.51 -6.64
CA GLY A 146 -7.99 -11.58 -7.15
C GLY A 146 -6.64 -11.68 -6.43
N THR A 147 -6.49 -11.07 -5.25
CA THR A 147 -5.30 -11.16 -4.42
C THR A 147 -5.63 -11.78 -3.06
N ARG A 148 -4.60 -12.19 -2.29
CA ARG A 148 -4.80 -12.72 -0.93
C ARG A 148 -5.38 -11.71 0.07
N HIS A 149 -5.39 -10.42 -0.27
CA HIS A 149 -5.94 -9.34 0.55
C HIS A 149 -7.27 -8.83 -0.01
N GLU A 150 -7.92 -9.63 -0.86
CA GLU A 150 -9.21 -9.29 -1.42
C GLU A 150 -10.23 -9.03 -0.31
N THR A 151 -10.96 -7.93 -0.47
CA THR A 151 -11.99 -7.52 0.46
C THR A 151 -13.11 -6.84 -0.31
N PHE A 152 -14.34 -7.26 -0.04
CA PHE A 152 -15.51 -6.60 -0.59
C PHE A 152 -16.31 -5.88 0.49
N ILE A 153 -16.64 -4.62 0.24
CA ILE A 153 -17.38 -3.76 1.14
C ILE A 153 -18.63 -3.26 0.42
N TYR A 154 -19.78 -3.77 0.83
CA TYR A 154 -21.09 -3.34 0.33
C TYR A 154 -21.39 -1.88 0.70
N TRP A 155 -21.97 -1.14 -0.23
CA TRP A 155 -22.39 0.23 0.03
C TRP A 155 -23.54 0.33 1.06
N GLU A 156 -24.32 -0.75 1.22
CA GLU A 156 -25.41 -0.90 2.18
C GLU A 156 -24.92 -0.72 3.63
N HIS A 157 -23.67 -1.11 3.91
CA HIS A 157 -23.05 -0.98 5.23
C HIS A 157 -22.55 0.43 5.55
N ARG A 158 -22.85 1.41 4.68
CA ARG A 158 -22.44 2.83 4.79
C ARG A 158 -20.95 2.97 5.14
N PRO A 159 -20.05 2.52 4.26
CA PRO A 159 -18.62 2.64 4.50
C PRO A 159 -18.22 4.10 4.73
N GLN A 160 -17.36 4.32 5.72
CA GLN A 160 -16.76 5.63 6.02
C GLN A 160 -15.25 5.48 6.17
N VAL A 161 -14.53 6.40 5.56
CA VAL A 161 -13.07 6.47 5.66
C VAL A 161 -12.74 7.37 6.85
N THR A 162 -12.34 6.78 7.97
CA THR A 162 -12.31 7.47 9.28
C THR A 162 -10.92 7.95 9.69
N LYS A 163 -9.88 7.14 9.46
CA LYS A 163 -8.52 7.43 9.90
C LYS A 163 -7.47 6.91 8.93
N VAL A 164 -6.31 7.56 8.94
CA VAL A 164 -5.07 7.01 8.37
C VAL A 164 -4.26 6.44 9.52
N VAL A 165 -3.96 5.15 9.46
CA VAL A 165 -3.00 4.49 10.33
C VAL A 165 -1.74 4.29 9.52
N ALA A 166 -0.69 5.03 9.86
CA ALA A 166 0.63 4.74 9.32
C ALA A 166 1.16 3.47 9.99
N TYR A 167 1.23 2.38 9.25
CA TYR A 167 1.97 1.22 9.69
C TYR A 167 3.41 1.40 9.23
N GLN A 168 4.33 1.37 10.19
CA GLN A 168 5.66 0.86 9.90
C GLN A 168 5.48 -0.64 9.68
N LEU A 169 5.30 -1.09 8.43
CA LEU A 169 5.78 -2.44 8.11
C LEU A 169 7.24 -2.46 8.55
N LEU A 170 7.69 -3.56 9.16
CA LEU A 170 8.96 -3.60 9.89
C LEU A 170 10.17 -3.02 9.11
N LEU A 171 10.11 -2.98 7.77
CA LEU A 171 11.11 -2.38 6.91
C LEU A 171 10.63 -1.16 6.08
N THR A 172 9.33 -0.86 5.99
CA THR A 172 8.74 0.21 5.14
C THR A 172 7.55 0.90 5.81
N THR A 173 7.37 2.19 5.56
CA THR A 173 6.19 2.93 6.05
C THR A 173 5.12 2.94 4.97
N THR A 174 4.05 2.15 5.12
CA THR A 174 2.86 2.29 4.29
C THR A 174 1.76 2.97 5.09
N ALA A 175 1.20 4.07 4.55
CA ALA A 175 -0.01 4.65 5.09
C ALA A 175 -1.19 3.73 4.73
N ASN A 176 -1.90 3.23 5.75
CA ASN A 176 -3.12 2.47 5.56
C ASN A 176 -4.30 3.39 5.93
N ALA A 177 -5.31 3.51 5.08
CA ALA A 177 -6.59 4.08 5.48
C ALA A 177 -7.45 3.02 6.14
N VAL A 178 -8.23 3.40 7.14
CA VAL A 178 -9.22 2.51 7.76
C VAL A 178 -10.60 2.88 7.22
N ILE A 179 -11.22 1.92 6.55
CA ILE A 179 -12.60 1.99 6.09
C ILE A 179 -13.45 1.31 7.16
N THR A 180 -14.09 2.15 7.97
CA THR A 180 -15.04 1.74 9.00
C THR A 180 -16.38 1.42 8.33
N CYS A 181 -16.92 0.24 8.61
CA CYS A 181 -18.26 -0.16 8.16
C CYS A 181 -19.08 -0.60 9.36
N TYR A 182 -20.41 -0.60 9.23
CA TYR A 182 -21.30 -0.98 10.34
C TYR A 182 -20.97 -2.35 10.96
N LEU A 183 -20.45 -3.29 10.17
CA LEU A 183 -20.05 -4.61 10.68
C LEU A 183 -18.65 -4.65 11.28
N HIS A 184 -17.64 -4.09 10.62
CA HIS A 184 -16.23 -4.21 11.00
C HIS A 184 -15.39 -3.08 10.41
N ASP A 185 -14.32 -2.71 11.12
CA ASP A 185 -13.25 -1.86 10.59
C ASP A 185 -12.34 -2.69 9.68
N ARG A 186 -12.11 -2.22 8.45
CA ARG A 186 -11.15 -2.84 7.53
C ARG A 186 -10.02 -1.88 7.21
N GLU A 187 -8.80 -2.36 7.37
CA GLU A 187 -7.60 -1.63 7.01
C GLU A 187 -7.29 -1.80 5.53
N PHE A 188 -6.98 -0.68 4.88
CA PHE A 188 -6.73 -0.57 3.46
C PHE A 188 -5.38 0.09 3.22
N PRO A 189 -4.38 -0.64 2.69
CA PRO A 189 -3.08 -0.05 2.38
C PRO A 189 -3.18 0.92 1.21
N MET A 190 -2.93 2.20 1.46
CA MET A 190 -2.98 3.28 0.45
C MET A 190 -1.61 3.60 -0.15
N GLY A 191 -0.52 3.09 0.42
CA GLY A 191 0.86 3.48 0.05
C GLY A 191 1.23 3.32 -1.44
N SER A 192 0.54 2.46 -2.19
CA SER A 192 0.76 2.33 -3.64
C SER A 192 -0.33 2.93 -4.51
N LEU A 193 -1.43 3.40 -3.93
CA LEU A 193 -2.46 4.07 -4.72
C LEU A 193 -1.98 5.50 -5.00
N PRO A 194 -2.01 5.93 -6.26
CA PRO A 194 -1.77 7.34 -6.58
C PRO A 194 -3.03 8.13 -6.23
N MET A 195 -3.39 8.14 -4.95
CA MET A 195 -4.56 8.84 -4.42
C MET A 195 -4.34 9.16 -2.94
N GLU A 196 -4.71 10.36 -2.53
CA GLU A 196 -4.66 10.77 -1.13
C GLU A 196 -5.83 10.24 -0.31
N TYR A 197 -5.64 10.19 1.01
CA TYR A 197 -6.70 9.82 1.96
C TYR A 197 -7.98 10.65 1.78
N ASN A 198 -7.85 11.98 1.67
CA ASN A 198 -8.99 12.88 1.54
C ASN A 198 -9.74 12.65 0.22
N GLN A 199 -9.00 12.33 -0.83
CA GLN A 199 -9.53 11.99 -2.15
C GLN A 199 -10.40 10.73 -2.08
N LEU A 200 -9.89 9.64 -1.49
CA LEU A 200 -10.66 8.42 -1.27
C LEU A 200 -11.89 8.68 -0.38
N ARG A 201 -11.72 9.45 0.70
CA ARG A 201 -12.80 9.79 1.63
C ARG A 201 -13.96 10.48 0.91
N ARG A 202 -13.69 11.47 0.06
CA ARG A 202 -14.73 12.21 -0.68
C ARG A 202 -15.56 11.29 -1.58
N VAL A 203 -14.91 10.38 -2.30
CA VAL A 203 -15.60 9.42 -3.18
C VAL A 203 -16.48 8.47 -2.39
N VAL A 204 -15.94 7.87 -1.32
CA VAL A 204 -16.69 6.93 -0.47
C VAL A 204 -17.88 7.65 0.18
N GLU A 205 -17.67 8.86 0.71
CA GLU A 205 -18.71 9.68 1.32
C GLU A 205 -19.84 10.02 0.34
N PHE A 206 -19.49 10.42 -0.89
CA PHE A 206 -20.46 10.74 -1.93
C PHE A 206 -21.35 9.54 -2.31
N TYR A 207 -20.76 8.39 -2.65
CA TYR A 207 -21.52 7.21 -3.09
C TYR A 207 -22.23 6.46 -1.93
N ALA A 208 -21.73 6.59 -0.70
CA ALA A 208 -22.45 6.13 0.49
C ALA A 208 -23.77 6.88 0.67
N ARG A 209 -23.78 8.21 0.44
CA ARG A 209 -24.96 9.09 0.51
C ARG A 209 -25.89 8.96 -0.70
N HIS A 210 -25.35 8.82 -1.91
CA HIS A 210 -26.11 8.87 -3.17
C HIS A 210 -26.37 7.48 -3.77
N ARG A 211 -27.25 6.69 -3.14
CA ARG A 211 -27.61 5.34 -3.64
C ARG A 211 -28.06 5.35 -5.11
N ARG A 212 -28.77 6.39 -5.53
CA ARG A 212 -29.28 6.52 -6.91
C ARG A 212 -28.17 6.70 -7.93
N LEU A 213 -27.00 7.22 -7.55
CA LEU A 213 -25.90 7.49 -8.48
C LEU A 213 -24.93 6.31 -8.61
N ARG A 214 -24.99 5.30 -7.72
CA ARG A 214 -24.07 4.14 -7.75
C ARG A 214 -24.06 3.38 -9.07
N HIS A 215 -25.17 3.38 -9.82
CA HIS A 215 -25.23 2.73 -11.13
C HIS A 215 -24.32 3.40 -12.18
N GLU A 216 -23.94 4.66 -11.97
CA GLU A 216 -23.02 5.38 -12.85
C GLU A 216 -21.59 4.86 -12.71
N LEU A 217 -21.21 4.25 -11.58
CA LEU A 217 -19.91 3.58 -11.38
C LEU A 217 -19.67 2.42 -12.35
N ALA A 218 -20.74 1.82 -12.87
CA ALA A 218 -20.65 0.78 -13.89
C ALA A 218 -20.39 1.34 -15.30
N LYS A 219 -20.47 2.66 -15.47
CA LYS A 219 -20.41 3.34 -16.76
C LYS A 219 -19.27 4.38 -16.82
N PRO A 220 -18.88 4.86 -18.01
CA PRO A 220 -17.84 5.87 -18.15
C PRO A 220 -18.12 7.18 -17.38
N GLU A 221 -19.39 7.57 -17.24
CA GLU A 221 -19.80 8.77 -16.52
C GLU A 221 -19.41 8.71 -15.03
N GLY A 222 -19.38 7.52 -14.44
CA GLY A 222 -18.90 7.34 -13.07
C GLY A 222 -17.41 7.59 -12.91
N LEU A 223 -16.61 7.30 -13.93
CA LEU A 223 -15.18 7.65 -13.90
C LEU A 223 -14.99 9.17 -13.92
N GLU A 224 -15.78 9.89 -14.73
CA GLU A 224 -15.75 11.35 -14.77
C GLU A 224 -16.21 11.96 -13.44
N ARG A 225 -17.27 11.44 -12.83
CA ARG A 225 -17.73 11.86 -11.51
C ARG A 225 -16.67 11.64 -10.45
N VAL A 226 -16.03 10.47 -10.46
CA VAL A 226 -14.95 10.17 -9.53
C VAL A 226 -13.80 11.15 -9.75
N LYS A 227 -13.37 11.41 -11.00
CA LYS A 227 -12.34 12.41 -11.30
C LYS A 227 -12.68 13.80 -10.72
N SER A 228 -13.94 14.23 -10.85
CA SER A 228 -14.42 15.48 -10.27
C SER A 228 -14.33 15.49 -8.74
N LEU A 229 -14.76 14.43 -8.05
CA LEU A 229 -14.68 14.29 -6.59
C LEU A 229 -13.24 14.27 -6.04
N MET A 230 -12.25 13.96 -6.88
CA MET A 230 -10.83 14.02 -6.51
C MET A 230 -10.26 15.43 -6.53
N GLN A 231 -10.84 16.32 -7.34
CA GLN A 231 -10.40 17.70 -7.50
C GLN A 231 -11.22 18.64 -6.60
N HIS A 232 -12.52 18.38 -6.50
CA HIS A 232 -13.48 19.23 -5.81
C HIS A 232 -13.97 18.60 -4.50
N PRO A 233 -14.35 19.42 -3.50
CA PRO A 233 -15.07 18.93 -2.33
C PRO A 233 -16.47 18.42 -2.72
N VAL A 234 -17.01 17.51 -1.90
CA VAL A 234 -18.29 16.83 -2.14
C VAL A 234 -19.44 17.81 -2.38
N TRP A 235 -19.51 18.90 -1.61
CA TRP A 235 -20.59 19.89 -1.70
C TRP A 235 -20.62 20.62 -3.06
N GLU A 236 -19.46 20.83 -3.70
CA GLU A 236 -19.37 21.52 -4.99
C GLU A 236 -19.88 20.61 -6.11
N VAL A 237 -19.53 19.33 -6.06
CA VAL A 237 -20.02 18.32 -7.01
C VAL A 237 -21.52 18.09 -6.85
N GLU A 238 -22.05 18.17 -5.63
CA GLU A 238 -23.49 18.05 -5.37
C GLU A 238 -24.31 19.20 -5.94
N GLN A 239 -23.76 20.42 -5.97
CA GLN A 239 -24.44 21.57 -6.58
C GLN A 239 -24.59 21.43 -8.10
N GLN A 240 -23.74 20.63 -8.74
CA GLN A 240 -23.80 20.34 -10.18
C GLN A 240 -24.78 19.21 -10.51
N LEU A 241 -25.33 18.52 -9.52
CA LEU A 241 -26.31 17.46 -9.75
C LEU A 241 -27.68 18.05 -10.13
N PRO A 242 -28.41 17.39 -11.04
CA PRO A 242 -29.78 17.79 -11.34
C PRO A 242 -30.62 17.75 -10.05
N PRO A 243 -31.53 18.72 -9.86
CA PRO A 243 -32.33 18.81 -8.64
C PRO A 243 -33.10 17.50 -8.41
N PRO A 244 -33.24 17.07 -7.15
CA PRO A 244 -33.94 15.83 -6.84
C PRO A 244 -35.37 15.91 -7.38
N THR A 245 -35.75 14.90 -8.16
CA THR A 245 -37.10 14.82 -8.74
C THR A 245 -38.12 14.94 -7.60
N PRO A 246 -39.06 15.90 -7.64
CA PRO A 246 -39.97 16.12 -6.54
C PRO A 246 -40.77 14.84 -6.28
N LYS A 247 -40.88 14.45 -5.00
CA LYS A 247 -41.76 13.35 -4.59
C LYS A 247 -43.17 13.69 -5.06
N ARG A 248 -43.69 12.96 -6.05
CA ARG A 248 -45.09 13.06 -6.48
C ARG A 248 -45.97 13.00 -5.21
N PRO A 249 -46.89 13.96 -4.99
CA PRO A 249 -47.74 13.94 -3.82
C PRO A 249 -48.49 12.62 -3.80
N ARG A 250 -48.39 11.91 -2.67
CA ARG A 250 -49.12 10.66 -2.42
C ARG A 250 -50.60 11.03 -2.47
N ARG A 251 -51.27 10.73 -3.59
CA ARG A 251 -52.73 10.87 -3.69
C ARG A 251 -53.32 9.93 -2.64
N HIS A 252 -53.71 10.48 -1.50
CA HIS A 252 -54.61 9.81 -0.58
C HIS A 252 -55.93 9.63 -1.34
N ARG A 253 -56.19 8.41 -1.79
CA ARG A 253 -57.51 8.01 -2.28
C ARG A 253 -58.40 8.00 -1.05
N LYS A 254 -59.35 8.95 -1.00
CA LYS A 254 -60.45 8.93 -0.03
C LYS A 254 -61.31 7.70 -0.23
#